data_AF-F0GG48-F1
#
_entry.id   AF-F0GG48-F1
#
_cell.length_a   1.000
_cell.length_b   1.000
_cell.length_c   1.000
_cell.angle_alpha   90.00
_cell.angle_beta   90.00
_cell.angle_gamma   90.00
#
_symmetry.space_group_name_H-M   'P 1'
#
loop_
_entity.id
_entity.type
_entity.pdbx_description
1 polymer ?
#
loop_
_entity_poly.entity_id
_entity_poly.type
_entity_poly.pdbx_seq_one_letter_code
_entity_poly.pdbx_strand_id
1 'polypeptide(L)'
;MMAFYNPISRARPWQLDRALEIVRAHRAAGTVVVLGRDIGRPGATLATTTLGALRSDQVDMRTMVIVGSSTTRRFAIGDGREWVYTPRWYR
;
A
#
# COMPACT_ATOMS: atom_id res chain seq x y z
N MET A 1 -9.52 6.07 1.04
CA MET A 1 -8.09 5.89 0.75
C MET A 1 -7.32 6.29 1.99
N MET A 2 -6.23 5.61 2.29
CA MET A 2 -5.40 5.87 3.48
C MET A 2 -3.93 5.87 3.07
N ALA A 3 -3.10 6.62 3.80
CA ALA A 3 -1.65 6.58 3.69
C ALA A 3 -1.05 6.42 5.09
N PHE A 4 -0.19 5.41 5.27
CA PHE A 4 0.55 5.19 6.51
C PHE A 4 1.98 5.71 6.34
N TYR A 5 2.33 6.64 7.22
CA TYR A 5 3.68 7.18 7.37
C TYR A 5 4.35 6.55 8.59
N ASN A 6 5.65 6.30 8.49
CA ASN A 6 6.43 5.59 9.52
C ASN A 6 5.71 4.33 10.03
N PRO A 7 5.26 3.44 9.11
CA PRO A 7 4.37 2.33 9.44
C PRO A 7 5.01 1.32 10.41
N ILE A 8 6.34 1.25 10.45
CA ILE A 8 7.10 0.43 11.40
C ILE A 8 7.91 1.29 12.35
N SER A 9 7.88 0.93 13.64
CA SER A 9 8.70 1.50 14.70
C SER A 9 9.49 0.39 15.40
N ARG A 10 10.79 0.61 15.66
CA ARG A 10 11.61 -0.32 16.44
C ARG A 10 11.09 -0.48 17.87
N ALA A 11 10.52 0.58 18.46
CA ALA A 11 9.98 0.53 19.82
C ALA A 11 8.63 -0.21 19.90
N ARG A 12 7.93 -0.37 18.77
CA ARG A 12 6.59 -0.95 18.71
C ARG A 12 6.42 -1.74 17.40
N PRO A 13 7.06 -2.92 17.29
CA PRO A 13 7.08 -3.69 16.04
C PRO A 13 5.70 -4.21 15.59
N TRP A 14 4.71 -4.24 16.49
CA TRP A 14 3.38 -4.81 16.26
C TRP A 14 2.34 -3.86 15.64
N GLN A 15 2.64 -2.56 15.52
CA GLN A 15 1.61 -1.55 15.17
C GLN A 15 1.08 -1.73 13.76
N LEU A 16 1.95 -2.07 12.80
CA LEU A 16 1.52 -2.28 11.43
C LEU A 16 0.60 -3.48 11.31
N ASP A 17 0.94 -4.61 11.94
CA ASP A 17 0.10 -5.81 11.92
C ASP A 17 -1.29 -5.52 12.50
N ARG A 18 -1.34 -4.82 13.64
CA ARG A 18 -2.61 -4.42 14.25
C ARG A 18 -3.42 -3.48 13.36
N ALA A 19 -2.76 -2.52 12.71
CA ALA A 19 -3.43 -1.62 11.77
C ALA A 19 -3.98 -2.39 10.56
N LEU A 20 -3.21 -3.34 10.00
CA LEU A 20 -3.65 -4.17 8.88
C LEU A 20 -4.82 -5.07 9.26
N GLU A 21 -4.81 -5.65 10.46
CA GLU A 21 -5.94 -6.43 10.99
C GLU A 21 -7.23 -5.60 11.00
N ILE A 22 -7.18 -4.37 11.54
CA ILE A 22 -8.34 -3.47 11.58
C ILE A 22 -8.80 -3.11 10.17
N VAL A 23 -7.88 -2.76 9.28
CA VAL A 23 -8.25 -2.38 7.90
C VAL A 23 -8.86 -3.56 7.15
N ARG A 24 -8.34 -4.78 7.34
CA ARG A 24 -8.87 -6.02 6.74
C ARG A 24 -10.29 -6.35 7.20
N ALA A 25 -10.69 -5.94 8.41
CA ALA A 25 -12.06 -6.08 8.86
C ALA A 25 -13.06 -5.18 8.09
N HIS A 26 -12.57 -4.12 7.42
CA HIS A 26 -13.42 -3.11 6.77
C HIS A 26 -13.21 -2.98 5.25
N ARG A 27 -12.24 -3.67 4.67
CA ARG A 27 -11.89 -3.57 3.25
C ARG A 27 -11.71 -4.95 2.64
N ALA A 28 -12.10 -5.08 1.37
CA ALA A 28 -11.94 -6.32 0.63
C ALA A 28 -10.45 -6.70 0.54
N ALA A 29 -10.16 -8.01 0.61
CA ALA A 29 -8.78 -8.51 0.48
C ALA A 29 -8.12 -8.08 -0.85
N GLY A 30 -8.90 -7.86 -1.90
CA GLY A 30 -8.44 -7.37 -3.20
C GLY A 30 -8.18 -5.85 -3.28
N THR A 31 -8.39 -5.08 -2.21
CA THR A 31 -8.10 -3.64 -2.20
C THR A 31 -6.64 -3.40 -2.56
N VAL A 32 -6.40 -2.54 -3.55
CA VAL A 32 -5.07 -2.23 -4.07
C VAL A 32 -4.25 -1.52 -3.00
N VAL A 33 -3.00 -1.94 -2.83
CA VAL A 33 -2.02 -1.34 -1.94
C VAL A 33 -0.76 -1.00 -2.74
N VAL A 34 -0.22 0.20 -2.52
CA VAL A 34 1.06 0.63 -3.10
C VAL A 34 2.07 0.82 -1.97
N LEU A 35 3.25 0.23 -2.14
CA LEU A 35 4.40 0.40 -1.27
C LEU A 35 5.43 1.26 -2.00
N GLY A 36 5.71 2.43 -1.44
CA GLY A 36 6.74 3.33 -1.95
C GLY A 36 7.90 3.41 -0.97
N ARG A 37 9.04 2.83 -1.33
CA ARG A 37 10.25 2.85 -0.51
C ARG A 37 11.25 3.84 -1.07
N ASP A 38 11.88 4.64 -0.19
CA ASP A 38 12.95 5.58 -0.56
C ASP A 38 12.53 6.56 -1.69
N ILE A 39 11.23 6.88 -1.80
CA ILE A 39 10.69 7.74 -2.85
C ILE A 39 11.36 9.12 -2.80
N GLY A 40 11.83 9.60 -3.96
CA GLY A 40 12.58 10.85 -4.10
C GLY A 40 14.08 10.74 -3.81
N ARG A 41 14.62 9.53 -3.59
CA ARG A 41 16.04 9.27 -3.36
C ARG A 41 16.61 8.25 -4.37
N PRO A 42 17.94 8.21 -4.57
CA PRO A 42 18.57 7.11 -5.28
C PRO A 42 18.24 5.78 -4.58
N GLY A 43 17.58 4.86 -5.28
CA GLY A 43 17.07 3.61 -4.71
C GLY A 43 15.54 3.56 -4.49
N ALA A 44 14.80 4.57 -4.95
CA ALA A 44 13.35 4.55 -4.96
C ALA A 44 12.81 3.28 -5.63
N THR A 45 11.92 2.57 -4.92
CA THR A 45 11.23 1.39 -5.45
C THR A 45 9.74 1.49 -5.19
N LEU A 46 8.97 0.97 -6.14
CA LEU A 46 7.52 0.90 -6.09
C LEU A 46 7.09 -0.55 -6.25
N ALA A 47 6.19 -1.00 -5.38
CA ALA A 47 5.53 -2.29 -5.51
C ALA A 47 4.02 -2.11 -5.33
N THR A 48 3.24 -2.76 -6.19
CA THR A 48 1.79 -2.88 -6.03
C THR A 48 1.46 -4.27 -5.51
N THR A 49 0.55 -4.34 -4.54
CA THR A 49 0.01 -5.59 -4.00
C THR A 49 -1.46 -5.41 -3.63
N THR A 50 -2.04 -6.36 -2.90
CA THR A 50 -3.39 -6.27 -2.34
C THR A 50 -3.34 -6.27 -0.82
N LEU A 51 -4.41 -5.78 -0.18
CA LEU A 51 -4.54 -5.77 1.27
C LEU A 51 -4.45 -7.17 1.90
N GLY A 52 -4.97 -8.18 1.20
CA GLY A 52 -4.88 -9.58 1.62
C GLY A 52 -3.47 -10.15 1.53
N ALA A 53 -2.69 -9.72 0.54
CA ALA A 53 -1.33 -10.19 0.31
C ALA A 53 -0.25 -9.39 1.05
N LEU A 54 -0.56 -8.16 1.49
CA LEU A 54 0.38 -7.31 2.21
C LEU A 54 0.81 -7.97 3.52
N ARG A 55 2.12 -8.08 3.75
CA ARG A 55 2.69 -8.49 5.02
C ARG A 55 3.56 -7.37 5.57
N SER A 56 3.61 -7.24 6.89
CA SER A 56 4.39 -6.19 7.57
C SER A 56 5.89 -6.30 7.28
N ASP A 57 6.41 -7.51 7.07
CA ASP A 57 7.81 -7.78 6.70
C ASP A 57 8.24 -7.17 5.34
N GLN A 58 7.28 -6.75 4.50
CA GLN A 58 7.54 -6.08 3.22
C GLN A 58 7.77 -4.56 3.38
N VAL A 59 7.58 -4.04 4.59
CA VAL A 59 7.57 -2.62 4.91
C VAL A 59 8.71 -2.35 5.89
N ASP A 60 9.39 -1.20 5.77
CA ASP A 60 10.32 -0.73 6.80
C ASP A 60 10.15 0.77 7.05
N MET A 61 11.09 1.37 7.79
CA MET A 61 11.03 2.79 8.16
C MET A 61 11.11 3.75 6.97
N ARG A 62 11.53 3.29 5.79
CA ARG A 62 11.65 4.09 4.55
C ARG A 62 10.50 3.84 3.58
N THR A 63 9.54 3.01 3.97
CA THR A 63 8.39 2.67 3.14
C THR A 63 7.15 3.45 3.57
N MET A 64 6.50 4.10 2.62
CA MET A 64 5.13 4.61 2.74
C MET A 64 4.16 3.56 2.19
N VAL A 65 3.06 3.30 2.93
CA VAL A 65 2.01 2.37 2.51
C VAL A 65 0.76 3.16 2.12
N ILE A 66 0.28 3.00 0.90
CA ILE A 66 -0.97 3.59 0.43
C ILE A 66 -2.00 2.47 0.27
N VAL A 67 -3.12 2.57 0.98
CA VAL A 67 -4.26 1.67 0.82
C VAL A 67 -5.34 2.38 -0.01
N GLY A 68 -5.68 1.81 -1.16
CA GLY A 68 -6.69 2.33 -2.07
C GLY A 68 -8.09 2.42 -1.48
N SER A 69 -8.99 3.11 -2.17
CA SER A 69 -10.43 3.00 -1.94
C SER A 69 -10.98 1.71 -2.55
N SER A 70 -12.27 1.46 -2.35
CA SER A 70 -13.01 0.38 -3.03
C SER A 70 -13.04 0.53 -4.56
N THR A 71 -12.77 1.73 -5.08
CA THR A 71 -12.78 2.04 -6.51
C THR A 71 -11.39 2.21 -7.09
N THR A 72 -10.32 2.08 -6.31
CA THR A 72 -8.94 2.11 -6.81
C THR A 72 -8.70 0.92 -7.74
N ARG A 73 -8.10 1.20 -8.91
CA ARG A 73 -7.80 0.21 -9.95
C ARG A 73 -6.34 0.27 -10.34
N ARG A 74 -5.85 -0.84 -10.87
CA ARG A 74 -4.53 -0.97 -11.46
C ARG A 74 -4.66 -1.35 -12.93
N PHE A 75 -3.81 -0.84 -13.79
CA PHE A 75 -3.77 -1.21 -15.21
C PHE A 75 -2.33 -1.20 -15.73
N ALA A 76 -2.01 -2.16 -16.59
CA ALA A 76 -0.72 -2.23 -17.24
C ALA A 76 -0.57 -1.10 -18.25
N ILE A 77 0.62 -0.49 -18.28
CA ILE A 77 0.97 0.57 -19.24
C ILE A 77 2.06 0.15 -20.23
N GLY A 78 2.44 -1.14 -20.24
CA GLY A 78 3.53 -1.68 -21.06
C GLY A 78 4.84 -1.85 -20.28
N ASP A 79 5.78 -2.63 -20.83
CA ASP A 79 7.12 -2.89 -20.26
C ASP A 79 7.11 -3.40 -18.82
N GLY A 80 6.08 -4.17 -18.44
CA GLY A 80 5.90 -4.66 -17.07
C GLY A 80 5.54 -3.58 -16.05
N ARG A 81 5.26 -2.35 -16.48
CA ARG A 81 4.87 -1.24 -15.61
C ARG A 81 3.36 -1.20 -15.42
N GLU A 82 2.95 -0.74 -14.26
CA GLU A 82 1.56 -0.65 -13.84
C GLU A 82 1.25 0.74 -13.28
N TRP A 83 0.07 1.27 -13.60
CA TRP A 83 -0.46 2.49 -13.01
C TRP A 83 -1.58 2.16 -12.04
N VAL A 84 -1.60 2.84 -10.91
CA VAL A 84 -2.65 2.75 -9.90
C VAL A 84 -3.36 4.10 -9.83
N TYR A 85 -4.69 4.09 -9.95
CA TYR A 85 -5.49 5.30 -9.88
C TYR A 85 -6.86 5.03 -9.27
N THR A 86 -7.51 6.09 -8.80
CA THR A 86 -8.90 6.04 -8.35
C THR A 86 -9.73 6.97 -9.25
N PRO A 87 -10.74 6.47 -9.98
CA PRO A 87 -11.64 7.31 -10.75
C PRO A 87 -12.32 8.34 -9.85
N ARG A 88 -12.52 9.56 -10.36
CA ARG A 88 -13.24 10.62 -9.62
C ARG A 88 -14.76 10.42 -9.60
N TRP A 89 -15.27 9.63 -10.54
CA TRP A 89 -16.69 9.41 -10.73
C TRP A 89 -17.08 8.04 -10.19
N TYR A 90 -18.12 8.04 -9.37
CA TYR A 90 -18.79 6.83 -8.89
C TYR A 90 -20.00 6.59 -9.80
N ARG A 91 -20.28 5.33 -10.13
CA ARG A 91 -21.50 4.94 -10.82
C ARG A 91 -22.51 4.45 -9.79
#